data_AF-A0A7S0GC24-F1
#
_entry.id   AF-A0A7S0GC24-F1
#
_cell.length_a   1.000
_cell.length_b   1.000
_cell.length_c   1.000
_cell.angle_alpha   90.00
_cell.angle_beta   90.00
_cell.angle_gamma   90.00
#
_symmetry.space_group_name_H-M   'P 1'
#
loop_
_entity.id
_entity.type
_entity.pdbx_description
1 polymer ?
#
loop_
_entity_poly.entity_id
_entity_poly.type
_entity_poly.pdbx_seq_one_letter_code
_entity_poly.pdbx_strand_id
1 'polypeptide(L)'
;FRNNEWKRSSFMARAATLLMVVLQSSAEQAHFLFGGDVSHDLQATASQKILSFGYSFLVLIVVATYTANLAAFLTLSGANDYISSMNDAIDKGISLCVHEVLMKDLKRVWPKATFINASQATFSQASVREDPNLAMLELYDNKTCSAIVTGFIDIRNDVQLMENFCNRSLVKSGEPVLEFPIGYPIRKEYMAAISH
;
A
#
# COMPACT_ATOMS: atom_id res chain seq x y z
N PHE A 1 -16.03 -55.21 -8.13
CA PHE A 1 -15.31 -56.27 -7.39
C PHE A 1 -16.07 -57.59 -7.39
N ARG A 2 -16.43 -58.12 -8.57
CA ARG A 2 -17.29 -59.32 -8.69
C ARG A 2 -16.67 -60.41 -9.57
N ASN A 3 -15.36 -60.61 -9.43
CA ASN A 3 -14.66 -61.79 -9.95
C ASN A 3 -13.43 -62.08 -9.09
N ASN A 4 -13.29 -63.32 -8.62
CA ASN A 4 -12.25 -63.78 -7.70
C ASN A 4 -10.84 -63.89 -8.33
N GLU A 5 -10.61 -63.26 -9.49
CA GLU A 5 -9.34 -63.33 -10.22
C GLU A 5 -8.19 -62.57 -9.55
N TRP A 6 -8.50 -61.63 -8.65
CA TRP A 6 -7.49 -60.88 -7.89
C TRP A 6 -6.62 -61.77 -6.98
N LYS A 7 -7.13 -62.93 -6.57
CA LYS A 7 -6.38 -63.92 -5.76
C LYS A 7 -5.26 -64.64 -6.53
N ARG A 8 -5.21 -64.53 -7.86
CA ARG A 8 -4.18 -65.18 -8.70
C ARG A 8 -3.18 -64.22 -9.36
N SER A 9 -3.35 -62.90 -9.22
CA SER A 9 -2.43 -61.92 -9.83
C SER A 9 -1.19 -61.65 -8.98
N SER A 10 -0.09 -61.22 -9.63
CA SER A 10 1.18 -60.88 -8.96
C SER A 10 1.03 -59.70 -8.01
N PHE A 11 1.89 -59.61 -7.00
CA PHE A 11 1.86 -58.56 -5.98
C PHE A 11 1.85 -57.13 -6.58
N MET A 12 2.62 -56.92 -7.66
CA MET A 12 2.65 -55.66 -8.42
C MET A 12 1.30 -55.32 -9.05
N ALA A 13 0.60 -56.31 -9.63
CA ALA A 13 -0.72 -56.09 -10.22
C ALA A 13 -1.77 -55.73 -9.16
N ARG A 14 -1.67 -56.33 -7.96
CA ARG A 14 -2.55 -55.98 -6.83
C ARG A 14 -2.30 -54.56 -6.33
N ALA A 15 -1.03 -54.18 -6.17
CA ALA A 15 -0.65 -52.83 -5.78
C ALA A 15 -1.14 -51.79 -6.80
N ALA A 16 -0.96 -52.06 -8.10
CA ALA A 16 -1.46 -51.17 -9.16
C ALA A 16 -3.00 -51.03 -9.14
N THR A 17 -3.74 -52.13 -8.93
CA THR A 17 -5.21 -52.06 -8.83
C THR A 17 -5.69 -51.29 -7.61
N LEU A 18 -5.04 -51.46 -6.44
CA LEU A 18 -5.39 -50.72 -5.24
C LEU A 18 -5.04 -49.24 -5.38
N LEU A 19 -3.89 -48.92 -5.96
CA LEU A 19 -3.45 -47.55 -6.20
C LEU A 19 -4.38 -46.83 -7.18
N MET A 20 -4.86 -47.52 -8.23
CA MET A 20 -5.90 -46.98 -9.11
C MET A 20 -7.21 -46.70 -8.37
N VAL A 21 -7.67 -47.62 -7.51
CA VAL A 21 -8.91 -47.44 -6.74
C VAL A 21 -8.80 -46.28 -5.76
N VAL A 22 -7.65 -46.13 -5.09
CA VAL A 22 -7.38 -45.01 -4.17
C VAL A 22 -7.32 -43.69 -4.95
N LEU A 23 -6.61 -43.63 -6.08
CA LEU A 23 -6.55 -42.44 -6.92
C LEU A 23 -7.94 -42.04 -7.42
N GLN A 24 -8.73 -42.99 -7.88
CA GLN A 24 -10.09 -42.74 -8.37
C GLN A 24 -11.01 -42.23 -7.25
N SER A 25 -10.89 -42.78 -6.04
CA SER A 25 -11.62 -42.30 -4.87
C SER A 25 -11.20 -40.89 -4.43
N SER A 26 -9.90 -40.59 -4.44
CA SER A 26 -9.41 -39.23 -4.12
C SER A 26 -9.80 -38.20 -5.17
N ALA A 27 -9.81 -38.58 -6.45
CA ALA A 27 -10.23 -37.71 -7.53
C ALA A 27 -11.74 -37.41 -7.46
N GLU A 28 -12.56 -38.39 -7.07
CA GLU A 28 -14.00 -38.19 -6.84
C GLU A 28 -14.26 -37.26 -5.64
N GLN A 29 -13.52 -37.39 -4.54
CA GLN A 29 -13.63 -36.49 -3.38
C GLN A 29 -13.16 -35.06 -3.69
N ALA A 30 -12.05 -34.91 -4.43
CA ALA A 30 -11.58 -33.61 -4.87
C ALA A 30 -12.60 -32.93 -5.81
N HIS A 31 -13.21 -33.69 -6.72
CA HIS A 31 -14.29 -33.18 -7.57
C HIS A 31 -15.50 -32.70 -6.78
N PHE A 32 -15.92 -33.44 -5.75
CA PHE A 32 -17.04 -33.03 -4.90
C PHE A 32 -16.76 -31.71 -4.16
N LEU A 33 -15.52 -31.49 -3.74
CA LEU A 33 -15.13 -30.28 -3.01
C LEU A 33 -14.95 -29.05 -3.91
N PHE A 34 -14.60 -29.23 -5.18
CA PHE A 34 -14.24 -28.12 -6.08
C PHE A 34 -15.17 -27.93 -7.29
N GLY A 35 -16.03 -28.90 -7.59
CA GLY A 35 -16.76 -28.99 -8.86
C GLY A 35 -18.19 -28.44 -8.87
N GLY A 36 -18.80 -28.16 -7.72
CA GLY A 36 -20.17 -27.61 -7.65
C GLY A 36 -21.17 -28.39 -8.51
N ASP A 37 -21.54 -29.59 -8.05
CA ASP A 37 -22.53 -30.53 -8.63
C ASP A 37 -22.76 -30.44 -10.16
N VAL A 38 -22.00 -31.25 -10.90
CA VAL A 38 -22.35 -31.63 -12.28
C VAL A 38 -22.68 -33.12 -12.24
N SER A 39 -23.97 -33.43 -12.38
CA SER A 39 -24.58 -34.76 -12.42
C SER A 39 -23.59 -35.89 -12.76
N HIS A 40 -23.24 -36.68 -11.76
CA HIS A 40 -22.34 -37.82 -11.89
C HIS A 40 -22.96 -38.90 -12.77
N ASP A 41 -22.46 -39.03 -13.99
CA ASP A 41 -22.72 -40.24 -14.78
C ASP A 41 -21.81 -41.37 -14.24
N LEU A 42 -22.39 -42.25 -13.42
CA LEU A 42 -21.68 -43.35 -12.74
C LEU A 42 -21.01 -44.34 -13.72
N GLN A 43 -21.29 -44.24 -15.03
CA GLN A 43 -20.71 -45.08 -16.09
C GLN A 43 -19.54 -44.46 -16.85
N ALA A 44 -19.00 -43.31 -16.41
CA ALA A 44 -17.89 -42.64 -17.10
C ALA A 44 -16.59 -43.47 -17.12
N THR A 45 -15.92 -43.49 -18.28
CA THR A 45 -14.65 -44.20 -18.50
C THR A 45 -13.52 -43.53 -17.70
N ALA A 46 -12.51 -44.28 -17.23
CA ALA A 46 -11.40 -43.75 -16.41
C ALA A 46 -10.72 -42.50 -17.03
N SER A 47 -10.59 -42.48 -18.35
CA SER A 47 -10.04 -41.33 -19.10
C SER A 47 -10.87 -40.05 -18.93
N GLN A 48 -12.20 -40.16 -18.89
CA GLN A 48 -13.09 -39.01 -18.67
C GLN A 48 -12.95 -38.46 -17.26
N LYS A 49 -12.81 -39.32 -16.24
CA LYS A 49 -12.60 -38.90 -14.85
C LYS A 49 -11.29 -38.10 -14.68
N ILE A 50 -10.21 -38.56 -15.32
CA ILE A 50 -8.92 -37.85 -15.31
C ILE A 50 -9.04 -36.49 -16.01
N LEU A 51 -9.72 -36.45 -17.16
CA LEU A 51 -9.91 -35.22 -17.92
C LEU A 51 -10.75 -34.18 -17.16
N SER A 52 -11.85 -34.61 -16.54
CA SER A 52 -12.65 -33.75 -15.66
C SER A 52 -11.82 -33.24 -14.50
N PHE A 53 -10.98 -34.08 -13.87
CA PHE A 53 -10.14 -33.66 -12.73
C PHE A 53 -9.12 -32.60 -13.14
N GLY A 54 -8.44 -32.80 -14.27
CA GLY A 54 -7.53 -31.81 -14.83
C GLY A 54 -8.23 -30.49 -15.16
N TYR A 55 -9.45 -30.55 -15.69
CA TYR A 55 -10.24 -29.35 -15.98
C TYR A 55 -10.62 -28.58 -14.71
N SER A 56 -11.13 -29.24 -13.68
CA SER A 56 -11.45 -28.60 -12.39
C SER A 56 -10.20 -28.00 -11.73
N PHE A 57 -9.06 -28.69 -11.81
CA PHE A 57 -7.79 -28.18 -11.30
C PHE A 57 -7.30 -26.94 -12.08
N LEU A 58 -7.46 -26.93 -13.40
CA LEU A 58 -7.14 -25.76 -14.22
C LEU A 58 -8.03 -24.56 -13.86
N VAL A 59 -9.35 -24.78 -13.70
CA VAL A 59 -10.28 -23.74 -13.27
C VAL A 59 -9.87 -23.17 -11.91
N LEU A 60 -9.48 -24.01 -10.95
CA LEU A 60 -8.95 -23.56 -9.65
C LEU A 60 -7.70 -22.70 -9.80
N ILE A 61 -6.75 -23.10 -10.64
CA ILE A 61 -5.53 -22.30 -10.88
C ILE A 61 -5.90 -20.94 -11.47
N VAL A 62 -6.83 -20.90 -12.43
CA VAL A 62 -7.27 -19.64 -13.06
C VAL A 62 -7.93 -18.72 -12.04
N VAL A 63 -8.85 -19.24 -11.22
CA VAL A 63 -9.52 -18.46 -10.16
C VAL A 63 -8.51 -17.97 -9.12
N ALA A 64 -7.60 -18.84 -8.66
CA ALA A 64 -6.56 -18.48 -7.70
C ALA A 64 -5.59 -17.42 -8.25
N THR A 65 -5.22 -17.51 -9.53
CA THR A 65 -4.34 -16.52 -10.17
C THR A 65 -5.05 -15.18 -10.31
N TYR A 66 -6.34 -15.19 -10.66
CA TYR A 66 -7.14 -13.97 -10.73
C TYR A 66 -7.26 -13.29 -9.36
N THR A 67 -7.57 -14.04 -8.30
CA THR A 67 -7.67 -13.49 -6.94
C THR A 67 -6.32 -13.00 -6.42
N ALA A 68 -5.22 -13.70 -6.71
CA ALA A 68 -3.88 -13.26 -6.36
C ALA A 68 -3.48 -11.96 -7.06
N ASN A 69 -3.74 -11.85 -8.38
CA ASN A 69 -3.47 -10.63 -9.13
C ASN A 69 -4.30 -9.46 -8.62
N LEU A 70 -5.59 -9.69 -8.37
CA LEU A 70 -6.47 -8.66 -7.81
C LEU A 70 -5.99 -8.21 -6.42
N ALA A 71 -5.60 -9.15 -5.55
CA ALA A 71 -5.02 -8.82 -4.24
C ALA A 71 -3.73 -7.98 -4.38
N ALA A 72 -2.84 -8.34 -5.30
CA ALA A 72 -1.63 -7.59 -5.58
C ALA A 72 -1.96 -6.16 -6.05
N PHE A 73 -2.91 -5.98 -6.96
CA PHE A 73 -3.35 -4.66 -7.40
C PHE A 73 -3.93 -3.82 -6.26
N LEU A 74 -4.77 -4.41 -5.40
CA LEU A 74 -5.31 -3.71 -4.23
C LEU A 74 -4.21 -3.25 -3.26
N THR A 75 -3.14 -4.04 -3.10
CA THR A 75 -2.01 -3.62 -2.26
C THR A 75 -1.17 -2.49 -2.86
N LEU A 76 -1.13 -2.36 -4.19
CA LEU A 76 -0.35 -1.32 -4.90
C LEU A 76 -1.13 -0.01 -5.14
N SER A 77 -2.47 -0.07 -5.12
CA SER A 77 -3.36 1.04 -5.51
C SER A 77 -3.23 2.30 -4.63
N GLY A 78 -2.59 2.21 -3.46
CA GLY A 78 -2.41 3.33 -2.53
C GLY A 78 -1.12 4.15 -2.69
N ALA A 79 -0.19 3.76 -3.58
CA ALA A 79 1.19 4.29 -3.55
C ALA A 79 1.54 5.28 -4.68
N ASN A 80 0.67 5.50 -5.67
CA ASN A 80 1.08 6.15 -6.92
C ASN A 80 1.31 7.67 -6.83
N ASP A 81 0.81 8.35 -5.80
CA ASP A 81 0.91 9.80 -5.67
C ASP A 81 1.84 10.25 -4.52
N TYR A 82 2.75 9.36 -4.12
CA TYR A 82 3.74 9.69 -3.10
C TYR A 82 4.89 10.51 -3.69
N ILE A 83 5.16 11.67 -3.09
CA ILE A 83 6.31 12.53 -3.41
C ILE A 83 7.47 12.10 -2.51
N SER A 84 8.47 11.45 -3.09
CA SER A 84 9.61 10.91 -2.33
C SER A 84 10.68 11.94 -2.00
N SER A 85 10.85 12.95 -2.86
CA SER A 85 11.89 13.96 -2.74
C SER A 85 11.44 15.31 -3.29
N MET A 86 12.17 16.37 -2.95
CA MET A 86 11.91 17.72 -3.46
C MET A 86 12.11 17.81 -4.98
N ASN A 87 13.06 17.04 -5.54
CA ASN A 87 13.29 17.01 -7.00
C ASN A 87 12.08 16.41 -7.73
N ASP A 88 11.49 15.33 -7.19
CA ASP A 88 10.27 14.72 -7.75
C ASP A 88 9.09 15.71 -7.73
N ALA A 89 8.98 16.53 -6.68
CA ALA A 89 7.96 17.59 -6.61
C ALA A 89 8.14 18.65 -7.71
N ILE A 90 9.39 19.02 -8.01
CA ILE A 90 9.73 19.99 -9.07
C ILE A 90 9.43 19.40 -10.44
N ASP A 91 9.84 18.15 -10.69
CA ASP A 91 9.64 17.49 -11.98
C ASP A 91 8.16 17.27 -12.29
N LYS A 92 7.34 16.99 -11.27
CA LYS A 92 5.87 16.89 -11.37
C LYS A 92 5.16 18.25 -11.40
N GLY A 93 5.88 19.36 -11.17
CA GLY A 93 5.30 20.71 -11.19
C GLY A 93 4.30 20.98 -10.06
N ILE A 94 4.48 20.34 -8.90
CA ILE A 94 3.53 20.40 -7.80
C ILE A 94 3.68 21.73 -7.03
N SER A 95 2.56 22.32 -6.63
CA SER A 95 2.54 23.51 -5.76
C SER A 95 2.64 23.13 -4.28
N LEU A 96 3.60 23.75 -3.60
CA LEU A 96 3.90 23.50 -2.19
C LEU A 96 3.39 24.65 -1.32
N CYS A 97 2.56 24.34 -0.32
CA CYS A 97 2.18 25.28 0.72
C CYS A 97 3.29 25.41 1.75
N VAL A 98 3.70 26.64 2.04
CA VAL A 98 4.80 26.92 2.94
C VAL A 98 4.46 28.10 3.84
N HIS A 99 4.95 28.05 5.08
CA HIS A 99 4.98 29.19 5.98
C HIS A 99 5.82 30.35 5.40
N GLU A 100 5.33 31.58 5.52
CA GLU A 100 5.98 32.80 5.01
C GLU A 100 7.45 32.96 5.43
N VAL A 101 7.79 32.60 6.67
CA VAL A 101 9.15 32.73 7.22
C VAL A 101 10.16 31.88 6.46
N LEU A 102 9.76 30.68 6.01
CA LEU A 102 10.63 29.75 5.29
C LEU A 102 10.75 30.08 3.80
N MET A 103 9.87 30.92 3.27
CA MET A 103 9.79 31.24 1.85
C MET A 103 11.12 31.78 1.29
N LYS A 104 11.80 32.62 2.05
CA LYS A 104 13.08 33.23 1.63
C LYS A 104 14.19 32.18 1.50
N ASP A 105 14.28 31.27 2.45
CA ASP A 105 15.29 30.21 2.46
C ASP A 105 14.99 29.14 1.42
N LEU A 106 13.73 28.76 1.28
CA LEU A 106 13.30 27.78 0.29
C LEU A 106 13.49 28.28 -1.13
N LYS A 107 13.19 29.55 -1.44
CA LYS A 107 13.47 30.12 -2.77
C LYS A 107 14.96 30.22 -3.07
N ARG A 108 15.81 30.36 -2.03
CA ARG A 108 17.26 30.39 -2.19
C ARG A 108 17.82 29.00 -2.53
N VAL A 109 17.33 27.94 -1.87
CA VAL A 109 17.80 26.57 -2.09
C VAL A 109 17.13 25.93 -3.31
N TRP A 110 15.84 26.17 -3.51
CA TRP A 110 15.00 25.54 -4.51
C TRP A 110 14.30 26.59 -5.40
N PRO A 111 15.03 27.35 -6.23
CA PRO A 111 14.45 28.44 -7.02
C PRO A 111 13.47 27.99 -8.11
N LYS A 112 13.52 26.71 -8.51
CA LYS A 112 12.66 26.11 -9.55
C LYS A 112 11.30 25.63 -9.03
N ALA A 113 11.12 25.54 -7.71
CA ALA A 113 9.90 25.02 -7.11
C ALA A 113 8.80 26.09 -7.00
N THR A 114 7.55 25.67 -7.12
CA THR A 114 6.38 26.55 -7.01
C THR A 114 5.90 26.59 -5.56
N PHE A 115 6.13 27.71 -4.89
CA PHE A 115 5.72 27.90 -3.50
C PHE A 115 4.53 28.84 -3.38
N ILE A 116 3.56 28.45 -2.56
CA ILE A 116 2.36 29.22 -2.22
C ILE A 116 2.45 29.61 -0.74
N ASN A 117 2.23 30.89 -0.46
CA ASN A 117 2.32 31.40 0.90
C ASN A 117 1.02 31.11 1.66
N ALA A 118 1.15 30.63 2.91
CA ALA A 118 0.05 30.46 3.86
C ALA A 118 -0.81 31.72 4.04
N SER A 119 -0.22 32.92 3.88
CA SER A 119 -0.96 34.19 4.00
C SER A 119 -1.95 34.47 2.86
N GLN A 120 -1.94 33.67 1.78
CA GLN A 120 -2.91 33.79 0.68
C GLN A 120 -4.24 33.07 0.95
N ALA A 121 -4.41 32.43 2.11
CA ALA A 121 -5.68 31.80 2.47
C ALA A 121 -6.82 32.84 2.52
N THR A 122 -7.79 32.70 1.62
CA THR A 122 -8.94 33.59 1.41
C THR A 122 -9.87 33.66 2.64
N PHE A 123 -9.81 32.60 3.46
CA PHE A 123 -10.58 32.31 4.67
C PHE A 123 -10.56 33.38 5.77
N SER A 124 -9.36 33.93 6.02
CA SER A 124 -9.04 34.41 7.36
C SER A 124 -7.65 35.07 7.48
N GLN A 125 -7.57 36.38 7.24
CA GLN A 125 -6.46 37.15 7.83
C GLN A 125 -6.48 37.12 9.37
N ALA A 126 -7.61 36.72 9.98
CA ALA A 126 -7.76 36.51 11.41
C ALA A 126 -7.16 35.18 11.90
N SER A 127 -7.40 34.05 11.23
CA SER A 127 -6.89 32.72 11.60
C SER A 127 -5.40 32.53 11.31
N VAL A 128 -4.84 33.16 10.27
CA VAL A 128 -3.38 33.19 10.02
C VAL A 128 -2.63 33.79 11.22
N ARG A 129 -3.29 34.64 12.01
CA ARG A 129 -2.74 35.28 13.20
C ARG A 129 -2.77 34.39 14.45
N GLU A 130 -3.67 33.41 14.49
CA GLU A 130 -3.85 32.51 15.63
C GLU A 130 -3.08 31.19 15.43
N ASP A 131 -3.12 30.61 14.22
CA ASP A 131 -2.32 29.42 13.88
C ASP A 131 -2.00 29.33 12.38
N PRO A 132 -0.75 29.59 11.96
CA PRO A 132 -0.34 29.53 10.56
C PRO A 132 -0.38 28.12 9.98
N ASN A 133 -0.36 27.07 10.81
CA ASN A 133 -0.43 25.70 10.32
C ASN A 133 -1.84 25.34 9.82
N LEU A 134 -2.86 25.87 10.49
CA LEU A 134 -4.25 25.67 10.07
C LEU A 134 -4.54 26.35 8.73
N ALA A 135 -3.96 27.53 8.48
CA ALA A 135 -4.09 28.21 7.19
C ALA A 135 -3.48 27.41 6.03
N MET A 136 -2.37 26.69 6.27
CA MET A 136 -1.79 25.80 5.25
C MET A 136 -2.69 24.59 4.95
N LEU A 137 -3.35 24.04 5.99
CA LEU A 137 -4.32 22.97 5.81
C LEU A 137 -5.54 23.43 5.00
N GLU A 138 -6.02 24.65 5.21
CA GLU A 138 -7.12 25.21 4.43
C GLU A 138 -6.76 25.39 2.95
N LEU A 139 -5.54 25.85 2.66
CA LEU A 139 -5.05 25.96 1.28
C LEU A 139 -4.92 24.60 0.59
N TYR A 140 -4.57 23.56 1.36
CA TYR A 140 -4.56 22.18 0.89
C TYR A 140 -5.97 21.67 0.60
N ASP A 141 -6.93 21.92 1.51
CA ASP A 141 -8.33 21.54 1.34
C ASP A 141 -8.97 22.25 0.13
N ASN A 142 -8.58 23.51 -0.12
CA ASN A 142 -8.97 24.30 -1.28
C ASN A 142 -8.25 23.90 -2.58
N LYS A 143 -7.42 22.85 -2.56
CA LYS A 143 -6.63 22.34 -3.70
C LYS A 143 -5.73 23.39 -4.34
N THR A 144 -5.34 24.41 -3.57
CA THR A 144 -4.43 25.46 -4.05
C THR A 144 -3.00 24.93 -4.07
N CYS A 145 -2.65 24.09 -3.09
CA CYS A 145 -1.42 23.31 -3.04
C CYS A 145 -1.71 21.82 -2.93
N SER A 146 -0.81 20.98 -3.43
CA SER A 146 -0.93 19.51 -3.34
C SER A 146 -0.02 18.90 -2.27
N ALA A 147 0.90 19.68 -1.70
CA ALA A 147 1.69 19.25 -0.54
C ALA A 147 2.01 20.42 0.38
N ILE A 148 2.30 20.09 1.64
CA ILE A 148 2.56 21.06 2.72
C ILE A 148 3.99 20.86 3.21
N VAL A 149 4.73 21.96 3.36
CA VAL A 149 6.06 22.00 3.96
C VAL A 149 5.94 22.62 5.34
N THR A 150 6.15 21.81 6.37
CA THR A 150 6.14 22.24 7.78
C THR A 150 7.23 21.54 8.58
N GLY A 151 7.54 22.07 9.76
CA GLY A 151 8.52 21.50 10.67
C GLY A 151 8.02 20.18 11.26
N PHE A 152 8.92 19.19 11.32
CA PHE A 152 8.62 17.90 11.96
C PHE A 152 8.25 18.05 13.45
N ILE A 153 8.88 19.01 14.12
CA ILE A 153 8.66 19.29 15.55
C ILE A 153 7.28 19.91 15.76
N ASP A 154 6.83 20.78 14.86
CA ASP A 154 5.54 21.47 14.97
C ASP A 154 4.37 20.47 14.91
N ILE A 155 4.41 19.53 13.95
CA ILE A 155 3.42 18.45 13.87
C ILE A 155 3.43 17.57 15.12
N ARG A 156 4.62 17.25 15.66
CA ARG A 156 4.73 16.32 16.79
C ARG A 156 4.28 16.94 18.11
N ASN A 157 4.47 18.24 18.28
CA ASN A 157 4.15 18.94 19.52
C ASN A 157 2.67 19.33 19.62
N ASP A 158 1.95 19.39 18.49
CA ASP A 158 0.54 19.73 18.44
C ASP A 158 -0.34 18.52 18.08
N VAL A 159 -1.09 18.03 19.07
CA VAL A 159 -1.99 16.88 18.91
C VAL A 159 -3.13 17.18 17.93
N GLN A 160 -3.66 18.40 17.92
CA GLN A 160 -4.76 18.78 17.02
C GLN A 160 -4.26 18.86 15.59
N LEU A 161 -3.06 19.39 15.38
CA LEU A 161 -2.44 19.42 14.07
C LEU A 161 -2.17 18.01 13.54
N MET A 162 -1.63 17.13 14.40
CA MET A 162 -1.39 15.73 14.04
C MET A 162 -2.69 15.00 13.66
N GLU A 163 -3.76 15.19 14.43
CA GLU A 163 -5.07 14.62 14.11
C GLU A 163 -5.62 15.14 12.78
N ASN A 164 -5.46 16.44 12.51
CA ASN A 164 -5.84 17.05 11.25
C ASN A 164 -5.07 16.49 10.05
N PHE A 165 -3.79 16.16 10.22
CA PHE A 165 -2.97 15.50 9.21
C PHE A 165 -3.43 14.05 8.97
N CYS A 166 -3.70 13.31 10.05
CA CYS A 166 -4.22 11.95 9.97
C CYS A 166 -5.59 11.89 9.26
N ASN A 167 -6.52 12.79 9.59
CA ASN A 167 -7.84 12.84 8.97
C ASN A 167 -7.78 13.13 7.46
N ARG A 168 -6.76 13.86 7.01
CA ARG A 168 -6.51 14.17 5.59
C ARG A 168 -5.60 13.16 4.90
N SER A 169 -5.23 12.07 5.58
CA SER A 169 -4.30 11.05 5.08
C SER A 169 -2.97 11.64 4.59
N LEU A 170 -2.50 12.72 5.22
CA LEU A 170 -1.22 13.34 4.88
C LEU A 170 -0.08 12.46 5.38
N VAL A 171 0.83 12.13 4.48
CA VAL A 171 2.00 11.29 4.77
C VAL A 171 3.27 12.12 4.65
N LYS A 172 4.20 11.88 5.56
CA LYS A 172 5.52 12.53 5.55
C LYS A 172 6.36 12.02 4.36
N SER A 173 7.01 12.95 3.65
CA SER A 173 8.06 12.62 2.68
C SER A 173 9.34 12.17 3.40
N GLY A 174 10.03 11.16 2.85
CA GLY A 174 11.17 10.51 3.52
C GLY A 174 12.36 11.44 3.77
N GLU A 175 12.61 12.38 2.86
CA GLU A 175 13.76 13.28 2.92
C GLU A 175 13.36 14.69 3.43
N PRO A 176 14.14 15.29 4.35
CA PRO A 176 13.89 16.65 4.81
C PRO A 176 14.18 17.66 3.69
N VAL A 177 13.25 18.59 3.46
CA VAL A 177 13.42 19.65 2.45
C VAL A 177 14.50 20.66 2.87
N LEU A 178 14.57 20.95 4.17
CA LEU A 178 15.56 21.81 4.81
C LEU A 178 15.87 21.28 6.21
N GLU A 179 17.12 21.40 6.62
CA GLU A 179 17.57 21.12 7.98
C GLU A 179 18.06 22.42 8.62
N PHE A 180 17.46 22.77 9.75
CA PHE A 180 17.90 23.90 10.57
C PHE A 180 18.42 23.36 11.90
N PRO A 181 19.71 23.56 12.24
CA PRO A 181 20.19 23.23 13.56
C PRO A 181 19.52 24.17 14.57
N ILE A 182 18.74 23.60 15.49
CA ILE A 182 18.11 24.36 16.57
C ILE A 182 19.12 24.49 17.70
N GLY A 183 19.46 25.71 18.06
CA GLY A 183 20.35 26.04 19.17
C GLY A 183 19.78 27.17 20.01
N TYR A 184 19.98 27.10 21.32
CA TYR A 184 19.59 28.20 22.20
C TYR A 184 20.50 29.40 21.98
N PRO A 185 19.96 30.62 21.88
CA PRO A 185 20.79 31.82 21.84
C PRO A 185 21.47 32.01 23.20
N ILE A 186 22.78 31.75 23.27
CA ILE A 186 23.59 31.92 24.47
C ILE A 186 24.49 33.15 24.27
N ARG A 187 24.57 34.01 25.29
CA ARG A 187 25.54 35.12 25.25
C ARG A 187 26.96 34.53 25.24
N LYS A 188 27.85 35.13 24.43
CA LYS A 188 29.22 34.63 24.22
C LYS A 188 29.97 34.30 25.52
N GLU A 189 29.73 35.09 26.57
CA GLU A 189 30.33 34.94 27.91
C GLU A 189 30.02 33.59 28.59
N TYR A 190 28.86 32.99 28.31
CA TYR A 190 28.41 31.73 28.92
C TYR A 190 28.54 30.52 28.00
N MET A 191 29.02 30.71 26.76
CA MET A 191 29.11 29.64 25.75
C MET A 191 30.05 28.52 26.18
N ALA A 192 31.17 28.85 26.84
CA ALA A 192 32.16 27.88 27.31
C ALA A 192 31.64 27.02 28.48
N ALA A 193 30.69 27.53 29.27
CA ALA A 193 30.17 26.81 30.43
C ALA A 193 29.08 25.78 30.07
N ILE A 194 28.40 25.95 28.93
CA ILE A 194 27.26 25.12 28.51
C ILE A 194 27.67 24.07 27.46
N SER A 195 28.81 24.25 26.79
CA SER A 195 29.29 23.35 25.73
C SER A 195 30.11 22.15 26.24
N HIS A 196 30.00 21.79 27.52
CA HIS A 196 30.83 20.79 28.18
C HIS A 196 30.14 19.44 28.42
#